data_AF-A0A356TJ07-F1
#
_entry.id   AF-A0A356TJ07-F1
#
_cell.length_a   1.000
_cell.length_b   1.000
_cell.length_c   1.000
_cell.angle_alpha   90.00
_cell.angle_beta   90.00
_cell.angle_gamma   90.00
#
_symmetry.space_group_name_H-M   'P 1'
#
loop_
_entity.id
_entity.type
_entity.pdbx_description
1 polymer ?
#
loop_
_entity_poly.entity_id
_entity_poly.type
_entity_poly.pdbx_seq_one_letter_code
_entity_poly.pdbx_strand_id
1 'polypeptide(L)'
;RQRLTYAYLTLRTDGRRLWDVFDGSPRAHRVVGGPVRSKGKTEWDLCSAEGLVRIRRLDRERSDASAVLDTAERGALLTLDRDVEDGRDLRIRPDVGVQG
;
A
#
# COMPACT_ATOMS: atom_id res chain seq x y z
N ARG A 1 -4.39 -28.06 14.94
CA ARG A 1 -5.77 -27.55 14.80
C ARG A 1 -5.88 -26.90 13.42
N GLN A 2 -6.39 -27.60 12.41
CA GLN A 2 -6.54 -27.03 11.07
C GLN A 2 -7.87 -26.26 11.00
N ARG A 3 -7.81 -24.98 10.61
CA ARG A 3 -8.98 -24.11 10.43
C ARG A 3 -9.16 -23.90 8.92
N LEU A 4 -10.37 -24.07 8.41
CA LEU A 4 -10.67 -23.78 7.01
C LEU A 4 -10.45 -22.28 6.76
N THR A 5 -9.59 -21.94 5.80
CA THR A 5 -9.45 -20.60 5.25
C THR A 5 -10.11 -20.60 3.87
N TYR A 6 -11.14 -19.78 3.70
CA TYR A 6 -11.76 -19.54 2.40
C TYR A 6 -11.19 -18.24 1.82
N ALA A 7 -10.94 -18.24 0.51
CA ALA A 7 -10.62 -17.05 -0.26
C ALA A 7 -11.74 -16.85 -1.29
N TYR A 8 -12.19 -15.61 -1.47
CA TYR A 8 -13.18 -15.27 -2.49
C TYR A 8 -12.70 -14.05 -3.26
N LEU A 9 -13.01 -14.03 -4.56
CA LEU A 9 -12.75 -12.91 -5.45
C LEU A 9 -14.08 -12.21 -5.72
N THR A 10 -14.18 -10.94 -5.30
CA THR A 10 -15.31 -10.10 -5.68
C THR A 10 -14.94 -9.29 -6.91
N LEU A 11 -15.58 -9.61 -8.03
CA LEU A 11 -15.52 -8.81 -9.25
C LEU A 11 -16.66 -7.79 -9.25
N ARG A 12 -16.34 -6.53 -9.57
CA ARG A 12 -17.35 -5.48 -9.77
C ARG A 12 -17.67 -5.35 -11.26
N THR A 13 -18.93 -5.08 -11.57
CA THR A 13 -19.41 -4.84 -12.94
C THR A 13 -19.66 -3.35 -13.22
N ASP A 14 -19.46 -2.48 -12.24
CA ASP A 14 -19.74 -1.03 -12.34
C ASP A 14 -18.64 -0.23 -13.06
N GLY A 15 -17.61 -0.92 -13.55
CA GLY A 15 -16.51 -0.31 -14.28
C GLY A 15 -15.58 0.58 -13.45
N ARG A 16 -15.87 0.80 -12.16
CA ARG A 16 -15.08 1.68 -11.29
C ARG A 16 -13.75 1.01 -10.92
N ARG A 17 -12.67 1.76 -11.10
CA ARG A 17 -11.29 1.36 -10.90
C ARG A 17 -10.70 2.10 -9.71
N LEU A 18 -9.52 1.67 -9.25
CA LEU A 18 -8.85 2.30 -8.12
C LEU A 18 -8.55 3.78 -8.39
N TRP A 19 -8.04 4.09 -9.58
CA TRP A 19 -7.70 5.46 -9.95
C TRP A 19 -8.93 6.36 -10.14
N ASP A 20 -10.14 5.82 -10.34
CA ASP A 20 -11.37 6.62 -10.34
C ASP A 20 -11.69 7.21 -8.96
N VAL A 21 -11.11 6.65 -7.89
CA VAL A 21 -11.20 7.19 -6.52
C VAL A 21 -10.18 8.31 -6.28
N PHE A 22 -9.12 8.37 -7.08
CA PHE A 22 -7.99 9.29 -6.93
C PHE A 22 -7.78 10.17 -8.16
N ASP A 23 -8.87 10.58 -8.81
CA ASP A 23 -8.85 11.49 -9.97
C ASP A 23 -7.86 11.08 -11.09
N GLY A 24 -7.70 9.78 -11.31
CA GLY A 24 -6.83 9.23 -12.35
C GLY A 24 -5.34 9.12 -11.97
N SER A 25 -4.97 9.34 -10.71
CA SER A 25 -3.57 9.32 -10.27
C SER A 25 -2.93 7.92 -10.45
N PRO A 26 -1.80 7.80 -11.19
CA PRO A 26 -1.06 6.54 -11.31
C PRO A 26 -0.37 6.14 -10.00
N ARG A 27 -0.30 7.08 -9.04
CA ARG A 27 0.28 6.90 -7.71
C ARG A 27 -0.71 6.38 -6.69
N ALA A 28 -1.93 6.04 -7.12
CA ALA A 28 -2.95 5.43 -6.29
C ALA A 28 -2.68 3.93 -6.14
N HIS A 29 -2.61 3.48 -4.89
CA HIS A 29 -2.37 2.09 -4.52
C HIS A 29 -3.40 1.59 -3.52
N ARG A 30 -3.66 0.29 -3.53
CA ARG A 30 -4.37 -0.42 -2.46
C ARG A 30 -3.38 -1.30 -1.70
N VAL A 31 -3.42 -1.26 -0.37
CA VAL A 31 -2.71 -2.22 0.47
C VAL A 31 -3.35 -3.60 0.29
N VAL A 32 -2.62 -4.55 -0.28
CA VAL A 32 -3.07 -5.93 -0.52
C VAL A 32 -2.44 -6.93 0.45
N GLY A 33 -1.33 -6.56 1.10
CA GLY A 33 -0.64 -7.34 2.13
C GLY A 33 0.07 -6.45 3.16
N GLY A 34 0.30 -6.99 4.36
CA GLY A 34 0.83 -6.25 5.51
C GLY A 34 -0.23 -5.49 6.32
N PRO A 35 0.18 -4.78 7.39
CA PRO A 35 1.56 -4.53 7.81
C PRO A 35 2.28 -5.78 8.33
N VAL A 36 3.48 -6.04 7.81
CA VAL A 36 4.40 -7.05 8.35
C VAL A 36 5.46 -6.33 9.17
N ARG A 37 5.44 -6.53 10.49
CA ARG A 37 6.38 -5.91 11.43
C ARG A 37 7.56 -6.84 11.67
N SER A 38 8.77 -6.29 11.60
CA SER A 38 10.01 -6.98 11.98
C SER A 38 10.93 -6.00 12.72
N LYS A 39 12.13 -6.42 13.13
CA LYS A 39 13.01 -5.59 13.96
C LYS A 39 13.35 -4.27 13.26
N GLY A 40 12.80 -3.17 13.78
CA GLY A 40 13.10 -1.80 13.35
C GLY A 40 12.43 -1.38 12.02
N LYS A 41 11.50 -2.17 11.47
CA LYS A 41 10.84 -1.86 10.20
C LYS A 41 9.43 -2.46 10.10
N THR A 42 8.61 -1.81 9.27
CA THR A 42 7.30 -2.31 8.84
C THR A 42 7.21 -2.33 7.31
N GLU A 43 6.57 -3.34 6.76
CA GLU A 43 6.46 -3.59 5.31
C GLU A 43 4.99 -3.77 4.89
N TRP A 44 4.65 -3.28 3.69
CA TRP A 44 3.34 -3.41 3.08
C TRP A 44 3.48 -3.78 1.60
N ASP A 45 2.54 -4.57 1.11
CA ASP A 45 2.39 -4.86 -0.32
C ASP A 45 1.26 -4.01 -0.88
N LEU A 46 1.55 -3.25 -1.93
CA LEU A 46 0.69 -2.27 -2.57
C LEU A 46 0.40 -2.68 -4.01
N CYS A 47 -0.86 -2.58 -4.45
CA CYS A 47 -1.27 -2.87 -5.82
C CYS A 47 -1.86 -1.62 -6.48
N SER A 48 -1.37 -1.26 -7.66
CA SER A 48 -1.90 -0.18 -8.51
C SER A 48 -2.17 -0.67 -9.94
N ALA A 49 -2.47 0.27 -10.83
CA ALA A 49 -2.55 -0.01 -12.28
C ALA A 49 -1.22 -0.53 -12.84
N GLU A 50 -0.09 -0.07 -12.29
CA GLU A 50 1.25 -0.43 -12.75
C GLU A 50 1.70 -1.79 -12.25
N GLY A 51 1.09 -2.33 -11.19
CA GLY A 51 1.40 -3.66 -10.66
C GLY A 51 1.55 -3.71 -9.14
N LEU A 52 2.30 -4.70 -8.66
CA LEU A 52 2.56 -4.97 -7.26
C LEU A 52 3.89 -4.33 -6.84
N VAL A 53 3.84 -3.53 -5.79
CA VAL A 53 5.00 -2.84 -5.20
C VAL A 53 5.08 -3.19 -3.73
N ARG A 54 6.28 -3.43 -3.21
CA ARG A 54 6.50 -3.53 -1.76
C ARG A 54 7.06 -2.23 -1.23
N ILE A 55 6.40 -1.65 -0.23
CA ILE A 55 6.95 -0.52 0.51
C ILE A 55 7.46 -0.98 1.88
N ARG A 56 8.50 -0.30 2.37
CA ARG A 56 9.01 -0.48 3.74
C ARG A 56 9.32 0.84 4.38
N ARG A 57 9.05 0.98 5.67
CA ARG A 57 9.46 2.13 6.47
C ARG A 57 10.21 1.63 7.70
N LEU A 58 11.37 2.23 7.98
CA LEU A 58 12.05 1.98 9.25
C LEU A 58 11.35 2.73 10.37
N ASP A 59 11.36 2.20 11.59
CA ASP A 59 10.70 2.85 12.73
C ASP A 59 11.30 4.24 13.02
N ARG A 60 12.62 4.38 12.84
CA ARG A 60 13.35 5.65 12.98
C ARG A 60 13.10 6.66 11.85
N GLU A 61 12.45 6.24 10.77
CA GLU A 61 12.12 7.08 9.60
C GLU A 61 10.64 7.48 9.58
N ARG A 62 9.91 7.22 10.67
CA ARG A 62 8.57 7.75 10.85
C ARG A 62 8.60 9.28 10.76
N SER A 63 7.66 9.84 10.02
CA SER A 63 7.50 11.27 9.80
C SER A 63 6.04 11.62 9.59
N ASP A 64 5.69 12.89 9.77
CA ASP A 64 4.34 13.40 9.51
C ASP A 64 3.91 13.16 8.05
N ALA A 65 4.86 13.23 7.11
CA ALA A 65 4.63 12.96 5.70
C ALA A 65 4.17 11.53 5.40
N SER A 66 4.46 10.57 6.30
CA SER A 66 4.05 9.17 6.14
C SER A 66 3.18 8.67 7.29
N ALA A 67 2.56 9.57 8.06
CA ALA A 67 1.82 9.24 9.28
C ALA A 67 0.67 8.26 9.03
N VAL A 68 0.03 8.30 7.84
CA VAL A 68 -1.04 7.36 7.46
C VAL A 68 -0.59 5.89 7.53
N LEU A 69 0.70 5.59 7.36
CA LEU A 69 1.23 4.24 7.48
C LEU A 69 1.17 3.69 8.91
N ASP A 70 0.99 4.52 9.93
CA ASP A 70 0.84 4.05 11.32
C ASP A 70 -0.45 3.25 11.52
N THR A 71 -1.47 3.51 10.70
CA THR A 71 -2.79 2.88 10.76
C THR A 71 -3.17 2.12 9.48
N ALA A 72 -2.33 2.16 8.44
CA ALA A 72 -2.58 1.48 7.18
C ALA A 72 -2.57 -0.05 7.34
N GLU A 73 -3.74 -0.64 7.08
CA GLU A 73 -4.02 -2.07 7.10
C GLU A 73 -4.43 -2.57 5.70
N ARG A 74 -4.51 -3.89 5.52
CA ARG A 74 -5.00 -4.47 4.26
C ARG A 74 -6.37 -3.89 3.87
N GLY A 75 -6.48 -3.40 2.64
CA GLY A 75 -7.66 -2.74 2.10
C GLY A 75 -7.57 -1.22 2.13
N ALA A 76 -6.64 -0.62 2.90
CA ALA A 76 -6.38 0.81 2.86
C ALA A 76 -6.01 1.26 1.45
N LEU A 77 -6.43 2.48 1.10
CA LEU A 77 -6.06 3.13 -0.14
C LEU A 77 -5.00 4.18 0.18
N LEU A 78 -3.96 4.27 -0.64
CA LEU A 78 -2.84 5.16 -0.41
C LEU A 78 -2.42 5.86 -1.70
N THR A 79 -1.93 7.09 -1.59
CA THR A 79 -1.21 7.78 -2.66
C THR A 79 0.24 7.98 -2.23
N LEU A 80 1.19 7.59 -3.09
CA LEU A 80 2.62 7.83 -2.86
C LEU A 80 3.06 9.10 -3.58
N ASP A 81 3.88 9.95 -2.97
CA ASP A 81 4.43 11.15 -3.65
C ASP A 81 5.58 10.85 -4.61
N ARG A 82 5.76 9.58 -5.01
CA ARG A 82 6.72 9.16 -6.03
C ARG A 82 6.14 8.06 -6.91
N ASP A 83 6.60 8.03 -8.16
CA ASP A 83 6.28 6.95 -9.08
C ASP A 83 7.04 5.68 -8.71
N VAL A 84 6.39 4.54 -8.86
CA VAL A 84 6.97 3.23 -8.53
C VAL A 84 6.58 2.22 -9.60
N GLU A 85 7.54 1.41 -10.02
CA GLU A 85 7.38 0.36 -11.03
C GLU A 85 7.04 -0.99 -10.40
N ASP A 86 6.37 -1.86 -11.15
CA ASP A 86 6.05 -3.23 -10.78
C ASP A 86 7.28 -4.02 -10.30
N GLY A 87 7.10 -4.82 -9.26
CA GLY A 87 8.14 -5.67 -8.69
C GLY A 87 9.26 -4.93 -7.94
N ARG A 88 9.18 -3.61 -7.78
CA ARG A 88 10.17 -2.85 -6.99
C ARG A 88 9.85 -2.80 -5.50
N ASP A 89 10.94 -2.83 -4.73
CA ASP A 89 10.93 -2.53 -3.29
C ASP A 89 11.26 -1.04 -3.07
N LEU A 90 10.33 -0.28 -2.48
CA LEU A 90 10.50 1.12 -2.13
C LEU A 90 10.69 1.31 -0.62
N ARG A 91 11.73 2.05 -0.24
CA ARG A 91 11.89 2.52 1.14
C ARG A 91 11.28 3.91 1.30
N ILE A 92 10.33 4.03 2.22
CA ILE A 92 9.72 5.29 2.63
C ILE A 92 10.66 5.98 3.62
N ARG A 93 11.39 6.96 3.12
CA ARG A 93 12.22 7.87 3.93
C ARG A 93 11.36 9.01 4.47
N PRO A 94 11.84 9.80 5.45
CA PRO A 94 11.05 10.86 6.06
C PRO A 94 10.50 11.91 5.08
N ASP A 95 11.16 12.11 3.93
CA ASP A 95 10.81 13.05 2.86
C ASP A 95 9.82 12.47 1.83
N VAL A 96 9.40 11.22 1.96
CA VAL A 96 8.42 10.59 1.07
C VAL A 96 7.02 10.75 1.65
N GLY A 97 6.20 11.54 0.97
CA GLY A 97 4.79 11.68 1.29
C GLY A 97 3.98 10.42 0.98
N VAL A 98 3.12 10.04 1.92
CA VAL A 98 2.11 9.00 1.77
C VAL A 98 0.80 9.52 2.34
N GLN A 99 -0.23 9.54 1.50
CA GLN A 99 -1.59 9.99 1.86
C GLN A 99 -2.56 8.80 1.74
N GLY A 100 -3.75 8.89 2.34
CA GLY A 100 -4.79 7.86 2.27
C GLY A 100 -6.17 8.38 2.61
#